data_AF-A0A8K0SEZ5-F1
#
_entry.id   AF-A0A8K0SEZ5-F1
#
_cell.length_a   1.000
_cell.length_b   1.000
_cell.length_c   1.000
_cell.angle_alpha   90.00
_cell.angle_beta   90.00
_cell.angle_gamma   90.00
#
_symmetry.space_group_name_H-M   'P 1'
#
loop_
_entity.id
_entity.type
_entity.pdbx_description
1 polymer ?
#
loop_
_entity_poly.entity_id
_entity_poly.type
_entity_poly.pdbx_seq_one_letter_code
_entity_poly.pdbx_strand_id
1 'polypeptide(L)' 'KVNQIAWKDNALVLLLTTVYPFEWDEFVRRVRRGPSTITAQSRPSRREFGPDPVKELPMLEAAAAYNKYMGSVDIRD' A
#
# COMPACT_ATOMS: atom_id res chain seq x y z
N LYS A 1 9.83 13.29 11.28
CA LYS A 1 10.03 11.86 10.91
C LYS A 1 9.24 11.65 9.61
N VAL A 2 9.68 10.81 8.68
CA VAL A 2 9.02 10.66 7.36
C VAL A 2 8.63 9.20 7.15
N ASN A 3 7.39 8.95 6.73
CA ASN A 3 6.89 7.60 6.51
C ASN A 3 7.23 7.17 5.08
N GLN A 4 8.11 6.18 4.97
CA GLN A 4 8.42 5.49 3.73
C GLN A 4 7.72 4.14 3.74
N ILE A 5 6.85 3.90 2.76
CA ILE A 5 6.13 2.62 2.63
C ILE A 5 6.56 1.98 1.32
N ALA A 6 6.91 0.69 1.38
CA ALA A 6 7.00 -0.13 0.19
C ALA A 6 5.59 -0.29 -0.43
N TRP A 7 5.45 0.15 -1.68
CA TRP A 7 4.22 0.17 -2.46
C TRP A 7 4.17 -0.97 -3.48
N LYS A 8 3.18 -0.90 -4.37
CA LYS A 8 3.02 -1.80 -5.52
C LYS A 8 4.35 -1.92 -6.29
N ASP A 9 4.68 -3.14 -6.71
CA ASP A 9 5.85 -3.47 -7.51
C ASP A 9 7.21 -3.15 -6.85
N ASN A 10 7.24 -3.12 -5.51
CA ASN A 10 8.42 -2.79 -4.69
C ASN A 10 8.97 -1.38 -4.92
N ALA A 11 8.12 -0.45 -5.37
CA ALA A 11 8.44 0.96 -5.39
C ALA A 11 8.34 1.55 -3.97
N LEU A 12 9.25 2.46 -3.61
CA LEU A 12 9.15 3.20 -2.35
C LEU A 12 8.29 4.45 -2.56
N VAL A 13 7.28 4.65 -1.72
CA VAL A 13 6.45 5.86 -1.73
C VAL A 13 6.64 6.62 -0.43
N LEU A 14 6.82 7.94 -0.56
CA LEU A 14 6.92 8.88 0.55
C LEU A 14 5.56 9.50 0.84
N LEU A 15 5.10 9.41 2.09
CA LEU A 15 3.90 10.11 2.53
C LEU A 15 4.27 11.17 3.58
N LEU A 16 3.72 12.37 3.39
CA LEU A 16 3.76 13.46 4.37
C LEU A 16 2.33 13.80 4.76
N THR A 17 2.05 13.84 6.07
CA THR A 17 0.73 14.18 6.60
C THR A 17 0.87 14.94 7.92
N THR A 18 -0.05 15.85 8.17
CA THR A 18 -0.17 16.64 9.41
C THR A 18 -1.32 16.14 10.29
N VAL A 19 -2.17 15.25 9.77
CA VAL A 19 -3.43 14.82 10.41
C VAL A 19 -3.26 13.50 11.16
N TYR A 20 -2.36 12.62 10.70
CA TYR A 20 -2.05 11.35 11.35
C TYR A 20 -0.81 11.53 12.24
N PRO A 21 -0.95 11.53 13.59
CA PRO A 21 0.16 11.73 14.50
C PRO A 21 1.11 10.53 14.48
N PHE A 22 2.42 10.80 14.62
CA PHE A 22 3.50 9.80 14.52
C PHE A 22 3.54 8.75 15.64
N GLU A 23 2.74 8.90 16.69
CA GLU A 23 2.73 8.04 17.89
C GLU A 23 1.81 6.83 17.75
N TRP A 24 0.94 6.81 16.75
CA TRP A 24 0.01 5.74 16.53
C TRP A 24 0.58 4.80 15.47
N ASP A 25 0.87 3.54 15.85
CA ASP A 25 1.10 2.42 14.93
C ASP A 25 -0.21 2.07 14.20
N GLU A 26 -0.79 3.05 13.50
CA GLU A 26 -2.07 2.96 12.81
C GLU A 26 -1.87 2.19 11.50
N PHE A 27 -1.68 0.88 11.64
CA PHE A 27 -1.78 -0.07 10.54
C PHE A 27 -3.19 -0.62 10.47
N VAL A 28 -3.83 -0.42 9.33
CA VAL A 28 -5.09 -1.09 8.99
C VAL A 28 -4.80 -2.33 8.16
N ARG A 29 -5.51 -3.41 8.44
CA ARG A 29 -5.46 -4.59 7.58
C ARG A 29 -6.31 -4.38 6.34
N ARG A 30 -5.73 -4.67 5.17
CA ARG A 30 -6.44 -4.57 3.88
C ARG A 30 -6.18 -5.80 3.04
N VAL A 31 -7.25 -6.30 2.44
CA VAL A 31 -7.17 -7.33 1.40
C VAL A 31 -6.50 -6.74 0.17
N ARG A 32 -5.39 -7.33 -0.26
CA ARG A 32 -4.62 -6.92 -1.43
C ARG A 32 -4.49 -8.07 -2.41
N ARG A 33 -4.47 -7.75 -3.69
CA ARG A 33 -4.18 -8.72 -4.76
C ARG A 33 -2.67 -8.80 -4.98
N GLY A 34 -2.18 -10.01 -5.18
CA GLY A 34 -0.78 -10.25 -5.53
C GLY A 34 -0.43 -9.72 -6.92
N PRO A 35 0.85 -9.57 -7.24
CA PRO A 35 1.29 -9.11 -8.56
C PRO A 35 0.99 -10.15 -9.65
N SER A 36 0.20 -9.75 -10.66
CA SER A 36 -0.09 -10.56 -11.84
C SER A 36 1.13 -10.71 -12.76
N THR A 37 2.04 -9.73 -12.77
CA THR A 37 3.21 -9.70 -13.64
C THR A 37 4.36 -10.55 -13.12
N ILE A 38 5.05 -11.28 -14.02
CA ILE A 38 6.24 -12.10 -13.73
C ILE A 38 7.51 -11.33 -14.11
N THR A 39 7.91 -10.33 -13.34
CA THR A 39 9.15 -9.57 -13.56
C THR A 39 10.14 -9.79 -12.42
N ALA A 40 11.41 -9.44 -12.64
CA ALA A 40 12.42 -9.49 -11.57
C ALA A 40 12.00 -8.62 -10.38
N GLN A 41 11.40 -7.45 -10.64
CA GLN A 41 10.90 -6.55 -9.62
C GLN A 41 9.72 -7.12 -8.85
N SER A 42 8.87 -8.00 -9.41
CA SER A 42 7.72 -8.54 -8.68
C SER A 42 8.05 -9.75 -7.81
N ARG A 43 9.27 -10.30 -7.92
CA ARG A 43 9.71 -11.50 -7.17
C ARG A 43 9.54 -11.39 -5.65
N PRO A 44 9.94 -10.30 -4.96
CA PRO A 44 9.78 -10.19 -3.51
C PRO A 44 8.31 -10.27 -3.09
N SER A 45 7.45 -9.54 -3.79
CA SER A 45 6.00 -9.54 -3.51
C SER A 45 5.37 -10.89 -3.81
N ARG A 46 5.79 -11.60 -4.88
CA ARG A 46 5.32 -12.97 -5.15
C ARG A 46 5.71 -13.95 -4.05
N ARG A 47 6.92 -13.84 -3.50
CA ARG A 47 7.34 -14.68 -2.36
C ARG A 47 6.47 -14.45 -1.14
N GLU A 48 6.12 -13.19 -0.86
CA GLU A 48 5.24 -12.83 0.26
C GLU A 48 3.80 -13.35 0.09
N PHE A 49 3.27 -13.30 -1.14
CA PHE A 49 1.94 -13.82 -1.47
C PHE A 49 1.90 -15.35 -1.60
N GLY A 50 3.02 -15.99 -1.94
CA GLY A 50 3.09 -17.44 -2.11
C GLY A 50 2.13 -17.93 -3.20
N PRO A 51 1.37 -19.03 -2.96
CA PRO A 51 0.37 -19.51 -3.90
C PRO A 51 -0.93 -18.67 -3.88
N ASP A 52 -1.12 -17.81 -2.88
CA ASP A 52 -2.38 -17.10 -2.69
C ASP A 52 -2.47 -15.88 -3.61
N PRO A 53 -3.53 -15.75 -4.44
CA PRO A 53 -3.70 -14.61 -5.33
C PRO A 53 -4.08 -13.33 -4.57
N VAL A 54 -4.54 -13.49 -3.32
CA VAL A 54 -5.08 -12.42 -2.47
C VAL A 54 -4.65 -12.68 -1.03
N LYS A 55 -4.17 -11.65 -0.33
CA LYS A 55 -3.71 -11.75 1.06
C LYS A 55 -4.12 -10.51 1.85
N GLU A 56 -4.44 -10.69 3.12
CA GLU A 56 -4.64 -9.58 4.04
C GLU A 56 -3.27 -9.10 4.55
N LEU A 57 -2.93 -7.84 4.29
CA LEU A 57 -1.64 -7.25 4.65
C LEU A 57 -1.85 -5.95 5.44
N PRO A 58 -0.96 -5.64 6.41
CA PRO A 58 -0.98 -4.35 7.09
C PRO A 58 -0.60 -3.23 6.13
N MET A 59 -1.29 -2.10 6.26
CA MET A 59 -1.06 -0.87 5.49
C MET A 59 -1.19 0.31 6.45
N LEU A 60 -0.35 1.35 6.31
CA LEU A 60 -0.54 2.57 7.08
C LEU A 60 -1.92 3.17 6.80
N GLU A 61 -2.62 3.56 7.86
CA GLU A 61 -3.95 4.15 7.80
C GLU A 61 -3.96 5.40 6.92
N ALA A 62 -2.96 6.27 7.07
CA ALA A 62 -2.78 7.45 6.21
C ALA A 62 -2.75 7.09 4.72
N ALA A 63 -2.08 6.00 4.36
CA ALA A 63 -2.02 5.54 2.98
C ALA A 63 -3.33 4.90 2.51
N ALA A 64 -4.02 4.18 3.40
CA ALA A 64 -5.34 3.63 3.12
C ALA A 64 -6.39 4.74 2.92
N ALA A 65 -6.34 5.80 3.74
CA ALA A 65 -7.17 6.98 3.61
C ALA A 65 -6.86 7.74 2.32
N TYR A 66 -5.57 7.96 2.01
CA TYR A 66 -5.15 8.53 0.73
C TYR A 66 -5.74 7.74 -0.44
N ASN A 67 -5.56 6.41 -0.51
CA ASN A 67 -6.12 5.60 -1.59
C ASN A 67 -7.65 5.65 -1.69
N LYS A 68 -8.35 5.76 -0.56
CA LYS A 68 -9.82 5.83 -0.53
C LYS A 68 -10.35 7.15 -1.08
N TYR A 69 -9.67 8.26 -0.77
CA TYR A 69 -10.16 9.60 -1.08
C TYR A 69 -9.51 10.22 -2.32
N MET A 70 -8.31 9.83 -2.71
CA MET A 70 -7.60 10.45 -3.84
C MET A 70 -8.24 10.19 -5.20
N GLY A 71 -8.93 9.05 -5.36
CA GLY A 71 -9.67 8.76 -6.58
C GLY A 71 -10.93 9.59 -6.76
N SER A 72 -11.34 10.45 -5.81
CA SER A 72 -12.59 11.21 -5.89
C SER A 72 -12.57 12.33 -6.93
N VAL A 73 -11.38 12.77 -7.36
CA VAL A 73 -11.22 13.83 -8.37
C VAL A 73 -11.29 13.25 -9.79
N ASP A 74 -10.88 12.00 -9.98
CA ASP A 74 -10.80 11.33 -11.30
C ASP A 74 -12.06 10.52 -11.66
N ILE A 75 -13.17 10.64 -10.91
CA ILE A 75 -14.43 9.90 -11.17
C ILE A 75 -15.20 10.46 -12.38
N ARG A 76 -14.73 11.54 -13.00
CA ARG A 76 -15.44 12.22 -14.07
C ARG A 76 -14.54 12.47 -15.28
N ASP A 77 -14.49 11.48 -16.16
CA ASP A 77 -14.26 11.63 -17.60
C ASP A 77 -15.38 10.86 -18.33
#